data_AF-A0A267T7J2-F1
#
_entry.id   AF-A0A267T7J2-F1
#
_cell.length_a   1.000
_cell.length_b   1.000
_cell.length_c   1.000
_cell.angle_alpha   90.00
_cell.angle_beta   90.00
_cell.angle_gamma   90.00
#
_symmetry.space_group_name_H-M   'P 1'
#
loop_
_entity.id
_entity.type
_entity.pdbx_description
1 polymer ?
#
loop_
_entity_poly.entity_id
_entity_poly.type
_entity_poly.pdbx_seq_one_letter_code
_entity_poly.pdbx_strand_id
1 'polypeptide(L)'
;MWIFPAVAAGWIVSQEPFFKDNDAIQYLKLRGSYGLKGNDQIGGRRFAYLTTVGGGNGGYTFGQDVNNGFGGRGEDQWGADLTWERETEANIGLELRFLRGFYLQADVFKRIRTGIFMQRNSLPATLGLQNNPWGNIGEFENKGIDANMEYNKKIGKLNLGLKANVTYVRNTLLNDDAPDYKYTYQNRRGKRYQQPFGLIAEGLFKSEDEITTSPKQTFGPVRVGDIKYKDVNGDGLIDSYDEVAIGNPPTPQLVYGFGTTLGFKGFDISAFFQGAGTMSFMLGGVGFYPFSEGGLRGNVHVSALNRWTPENPSQDVVFPRLSFGTNSNNFRSSSWWLRDATYLRLKTVEIGYTIPKKLTQKLKVNTLRFYVAGLNLLTWSGFDYWDPELGNGRGAVYPIQKNINVGVNINL
;
A
#
# COMPACT_ATOMS: atom_id res chain seq x y z
N MET A 1 -28.30 -6.35 22.40
CA MET A 1 -27.53 -7.56 22.06
C MET A 1 -27.26 -7.53 20.57
N TRP A 2 -26.00 -7.48 20.16
CA TRP A 2 -25.61 -7.46 18.74
C TRP A 2 -25.32 -8.89 18.31
N ILE A 3 -25.83 -9.31 17.15
CA ILE A 3 -25.66 -10.67 16.63
C ILE A 3 -24.91 -10.57 15.29
N PHE A 4 -23.86 -11.36 15.15
CA PHE A 4 -23.04 -11.45 13.95
C PHE A 4 -23.15 -12.87 13.38
N PRO A 5 -24.19 -13.17 12.58
CA PRO A 5 -24.41 -14.51 12.05
C PRO A 5 -23.40 -14.81 10.94
N ALA A 6 -23.07 -16.09 10.79
CA ALA A 6 -22.30 -16.59 9.67
C ALA A 6 -22.83 -17.95 9.24
N VAL A 7 -22.86 -18.19 7.93
CA VAL A 7 -23.19 -19.48 7.33
C VAL A 7 -22.07 -19.85 6.36
N ALA A 8 -21.69 -21.13 6.37
CA ALA A 8 -20.73 -21.68 5.43
C ALA A 8 -21.19 -23.07 4.99
N ALA A 9 -20.95 -23.40 3.73
CA ALA A 9 -21.22 -24.70 3.16
C ALA A 9 -19.99 -25.16 2.36
N GLY A 10 -19.74 -26.46 2.37
CA GLY A 10 -18.68 -27.09 1.60
C GLY A 10 -19.20 -28.36 0.95
N TRP A 11 -18.87 -28.55 -0.32
CA TRP A 11 -19.23 -29.73 -1.09
C TRP A 11 -17.96 -30.39 -1.63
N ILE A 12 -17.70 -31.61 -1.18
CA ILE A 12 -16.57 -32.41 -1.67
C ILE A 12 -17.05 -33.20 -2.88
N VAL A 13 -17.03 -32.53 -4.04
CA VAL A 13 -17.49 -33.10 -5.32
C VAL A 13 -16.79 -34.42 -5.65
N SER A 14 -15.51 -34.55 -5.29
CA SER A 14 -14.75 -35.77 -5.57
C SER A 14 -15.15 -37.00 -4.74
N GLN A 15 -16.08 -36.86 -3.79
CA GLN A 15 -16.65 -37.99 -3.04
C GLN A 15 -18.01 -38.44 -3.61
N GLU A 16 -18.54 -37.74 -4.61
CA GLU A 16 -19.81 -38.07 -5.22
C GLU A 16 -19.71 -39.32 -6.11
N PRO A 17 -20.76 -40.16 -6.17
CA PRO A 17 -20.76 -41.36 -7.01
C PRO A 17 -20.46 -41.10 -8.50
N PHE A 18 -20.87 -39.94 -9.01
CA PHE A 18 -20.64 -39.55 -10.41
C PHE A 18 -19.21 -39.10 -10.71
N PHE A 19 -18.41 -38.80 -9.67
CA PHE A 19 -17.02 -38.33 -9.81
C PHE A 19 -16.00 -39.47 -9.66
N LYS A 20 -16.45 -40.71 -9.46
CA LYS A 20 -15.57 -41.87 -9.31
C LYS A 20 -14.67 -42.05 -10.54
N ASP A 21 -13.46 -42.56 -10.29
CA ASP A 21 -12.46 -42.95 -11.30
C ASP A 21 -11.81 -41.81 -12.12
N ASN A 22 -11.66 -40.61 -11.53
CA ASN A 22 -10.90 -39.52 -12.18
C ASN A 22 -9.40 -39.54 -11.81
N ASP A 23 -8.57 -40.07 -12.70
CA ASP A 23 -7.11 -40.10 -12.53
C ASP A 23 -6.43 -38.73 -12.62
N ALA A 24 -7.09 -37.74 -13.22
CA ALA A 24 -6.56 -36.38 -13.33
C ALA A 24 -6.83 -35.56 -12.07
N ILE A 25 -7.96 -35.77 -11.38
CA ILE A 25 -8.38 -34.99 -10.20
C ILE A 25 -8.57 -35.93 -9.01
N GLN A 26 -7.66 -35.84 -8.04
CA GLN A 26 -7.68 -36.66 -6.82
C GLN A 26 -8.58 -36.09 -5.73
N TYR A 27 -8.78 -34.77 -5.74
CA TYR A 27 -9.61 -34.09 -4.75
C TYR A 27 -10.20 -32.84 -5.36
N LEU A 28 -11.51 -32.64 -5.19
CA LEU A 28 -12.20 -31.42 -5.58
C LEU A 28 -13.20 -31.07 -4.48
N LYS A 29 -13.05 -29.88 -3.91
CA LYS A 29 -13.99 -29.30 -2.95
C LYS A 29 -14.31 -27.87 -3.34
N LEU A 30 -15.60 -27.58 -3.33
CA LEU A 30 -16.14 -26.22 -3.46
C LEU A 30 -16.59 -25.77 -2.08
N ARG A 31 -16.32 -24.51 -1.72
CA ARG A 31 -16.77 -23.92 -0.45
C ARG A 31 -17.35 -22.53 -0.69
N GLY A 32 -18.32 -22.16 0.12
CA GLY A 32 -18.90 -20.82 0.13
C GLY A 32 -19.21 -20.41 1.56
N SER A 33 -18.96 -19.14 1.89
CA SER A 33 -19.34 -18.58 3.19
C SER A 33 -19.86 -17.17 3.05
N TYR A 34 -20.84 -16.83 3.88
CA TYR A 34 -21.35 -15.48 4.07
C TYR A 34 -21.47 -15.22 5.56
N GLY A 35 -20.82 -14.17 6.05
CA GLY A 35 -20.80 -13.90 7.48
C GLY A 35 -20.58 -12.44 7.82
N LEU A 36 -21.02 -12.08 9.02
CA LEU A 36 -20.83 -10.79 9.62
C LEU A 36 -19.81 -10.91 10.76
N LYS A 37 -19.00 -9.88 10.97
CA LYS A 37 -18.14 -9.73 12.15
C LYS A 37 -18.11 -8.27 12.61
N GLY A 38 -17.95 -8.08 13.91
CA GLY A 38 -17.88 -6.76 14.53
C GLY A 38 -16.45 -6.38 14.91
N ASN A 39 -16.15 -5.09 14.88
CA ASN A 39 -14.98 -4.47 15.47
C ASN A 39 -15.43 -3.38 16.47
N ASP A 40 -14.87 -3.40 17.68
CA ASP A 40 -15.09 -2.43 18.76
C ASP A 40 -13.88 -1.55 19.05
N GLN A 41 -12.81 -1.66 18.27
CA GLN A 41 -11.62 -0.84 18.46
C GLN A 41 -11.91 0.62 18.07
N ILE A 42 -12.00 1.48 19.08
CA ILE A 42 -12.28 2.92 18.96
C ILE A 42 -11.11 3.82 19.43
N GLY A 43 -9.89 3.26 19.50
CA GLY A 43 -8.67 4.03 19.80
C GLY A 43 -8.55 4.45 21.26
N GLY A 44 -8.99 3.59 22.19
CA GLY A 44 -8.88 3.82 23.64
C GLY A 44 -9.95 4.73 24.26
N ARG A 45 -10.92 5.21 23.47
CA ARG A 45 -12.01 6.07 23.96
C ARG A 45 -13.11 5.30 24.69
N ARG A 46 -12.86 4.93 25.94
CA ARG A 46 -13.79 4.12 26.76
C ARG A 46 -15.22 4.68 26.87
N PHE A 47 -15.38 6.00 26.85
CA PHE A 47 -16.68 6.68 27.02
C PHE A 47 -17.02 7.57 25.83
N ALA A 48 -16.78 7.10 24.60
CA ALA A 48 -17.02 7.89 23.40
C ALA A 48 -18.48 8.32 23.16
N TYR A 49 -19.42 7.76 23.94
CA TYR A 49 -20.83 8.15 23.95
C TYR A 49 -21.14 9.32 24.90
N LEU A 50 -20.21 9.72 25.76
CA LEU A 50 -20.37 10.86 26.66
C LEU A 50 -19.79 12.12 26.04
N THR A 51 -20.55 13.21 26.10
CA THR A 51 -20.00 14.55 25.95
C THR A 51 -19.22 14.91 27.21
N THR A 52 -17.98 15.36 27.08
CA THR A 52 -17.15 15.81 28.20
C THR A 52 -16.98 17.32 28.15
N VAL A 53 -16.87 17.94 29.32
CA VAL A 53 -16.53 19.37 29.45
C VAL A 53 -15.07 19.48 29.87
N GLY A 54 -14.29 20.26 29.13
CA GLY A 54 -12.86 20.47 29.34
C GLY A 54 -12.46 21.95 29.35
N GLY A 55 -11.16 22.21 29.50
CA GLY A 55 -10.59 23.56 29.52
C GLY A 55 -10.22 24.14 28.14
N GLY A 56 -10.84 23.64 27.08
CA GLY A 56 -10.39 23.84 25.70
C GLY A 56 -10.88 25.12 25.00
N ASN A 57 -11.88 25.82 25.54
CA ASN A 57 -12.54 26.96 24.89
C ASN A 57 -11.73 28.28 24.93
N GLY A 58 -10.40 28.19 24.89
CA GLY A 58 -9.52 29.33 25.09
C GLY A 58 -9.71 29.95 26.48
N GLY A 59 -9.50 31.24 26.59
CA GLY A 59 -9.75 32.01 27.81
C GLY A 59 -9.93 33.47 27.44
N TYR A 60 -10.47 34.26 28.37
CA TYR A 60 -10.55 35.70 28.19
C TYR A 60 -9.61 36.37 29.18
N THR A 61 -8.88 37.37 28.69
CA THR A 61 -8.01 38.20 29.51
C THR A 61 -8.57 39.62 29.45
N PHE A 62 -8.82 40.22 30.61
CA PHE A 62 -9.41 41.56 30.68
C PHE A 62 -8.72 42.41 31.75
N GLY A 63 -8.95 43.72 31.66
CA GLY A 63 -8.28 44.75 32.47
C GLY A 63 -7.25 45.54 31.65
N GLN A 64 -6.92 46.75 32.12
CA GLN A 64 -6.01 47.67 31.40
C GLN A 64 -4.63 47.08 31.13
N ASP A 65 -4.12 46.23 32.03
CA ASP A 65 -2.78 45.64 31.94
C ASP A 65 -2.77 44.20 31.39
N VAL A 66 -3.91 43.66 30.92
CA VAL A 66 -4.02 42.28 30.39
C VAL A 66 -3.47 41.19 31.34
N ASN A 67 -3.50 41.43 32.65
CA ASN A 67 -2.92 40.52 33.66
C ASN A 67 -3.93 39.57 34.32
N ASN A 68 -5.21 39.62 33.95
CA ASN A 68 -6.26 38.82 34.57
C ASN A 68 -6.89 37.85 33.55
N GLY A 69 -6.24 36.70 33.37
CA GLY A 69 -6.66 35.65 32.43
C GLY A 69 -7.50 34.57 33.11
N PHE A 70 -8.67 34.28 32.53
CA PHE A 70 -9.54 33.19 32.97
C PHE A 70 -9.68 32.15 31.86
N GLY A 71 -9.41 30.89 32.19
CA GLY A 71 -9.64 29.78 31.28
C GLY A 71 -11.13 29.59 31.01
N GLY A 72 -11.47 29.41 29.75
CA GLY A 72 -12.80 29.01 29.30
C GLY A 72 -13.10 27.56 29.66
N ARG A 73 -14.39 27.25 29.75
CA ARG A 73 -14.93 25.89 29.83
C ARG A 73 -15.83 25.66 28.64
N GLY A 74 -15.84 24.44 28.14
CA GLY A 74 -16.72 24.04 27.05
C GLY A 74 -16.65 22.57 26.76
N GLU A 75 -17.52 22.13 25.87
CA GLU A 75 -17.56 20.77 25.35
C GLU A 75 -16.25 20.45 24.62
N ASP A 76 -15.47 19.54 25.19
CA ASP A 76 -14.18 19.12 24.66
C ASP A 76 -14.35 17.92 23.72
N GLN A 77 -15.03 16.88 24.19
CA GLN A 77 -15.45 15.75 23.36
C GLN A 77 -16.97 15.72 23.26
N TRP A 78 -17.48 15.54 22.04
CA TRP A 78 -18.89 15.29 21.80
C TRP A 78 -19.18 13.79 21.84
N GLY A 79 -20.23 13.42 22.57
CA GLY A 79 -20.72 12.05 22.61
C GLY A 79 -21.24 11.60 21.25
N ALA A 80 -20.96 10.34 20.89
CA ALA A 80 -21.44 9.70 19.68
C ALA A 80 -22.41 8.57 20.01
N ASP A 81 -23.45 8.39 19.20
CA ASP A 81 -24.30 7.20 19.25
C ASP A 81 -23.51 6.00 18.71
N LEU A 82 -22.87 5.27 19.63
CA LEU A 82 -21.95 4.19 19.28
C LEU A 82 -22.68 2.94 18.77
N THR A 83 -22.23 2.49 17.61
CA THR A 83 -22.59 1.18 17.06
C THR A 83 -21.31 0.40 16.74
N TRP A 84 -21.45 -0.89 16.42
CA TRP A 84 -20.31 -1.69 16.00
C TRP A 84 -19.90 -1.33 14.58
N GLU A 85 -18.59 -1.21 14.35
CA GLU A 85 -18.08 -1.33 12.98
C GLU A 85 -18.33 -2.77 12.53
N ARG A 86 -19.02 -2.93 11.40
CA ARG A 86 -19.45 -4.24 10.91
C ARG A 86 -18.79 -4.53 9.58
N GLU A 87 -18.19 -5.71 9.46
CA GLU A 87 -17.71 -6.24 8.19
C GLU A 87 -18.59 -7.42 7.76
N THR A 88 -19.18 -7.30 6.58
CA THR A 88 -19.89 -8.37 5.88
C THR A 88 -18.97 -8.98 4.84
N GLU A 89 -18.76 -10.28 4.91
CA GLU A 89 -17.83 -11.01 4.05
C GLU A 89 -18.55 -12.13 3.31
N ALA A 90 -18.41 -12.13 1.98
CA ALA A 90 -18.78 -13.22 1.10
C ALA A 90 -17.50 -13.82 0.50
N ASN A 91 -17.38 -15.15 0.52
CA ASN A 91 -16.24 -15.87 0.00
C ASN A 91 -16.71 -17.13 -0.75
N ILE A 92 -16.11 -17.37 -1.91
CA ILE A 92 -16.27 -18.61 -2.68
C ILE A 92 -14.87 -19.17 -2.90
N GLY A 93 -14.67 -20.44 -2.55
CA GLY A 93 -13.38 -21.11 -2.59
C GLY A 93 -13.40 -22.44 -3.34
N LEU A 94 -12.25 -22.77 -3.90
CA LEU A 94 -11.94 -24.01 -4.61
C LEU A 94 -10.70 -24.63 -3.96
N GLU A 95 -10.79 -25.91 -3.63
CA GLU A 95 -9.64 -26.74 -3.27
C GLU A 95 -9.54 -27.90 -4.26
N LEU A 96 -8.38 -28.05 -4.90
CA LEU A 96 -8.15 -29.01 -5.97
C LEU A 96 -6.81 -29.73 -5.77
N ARG A 97 -6.82 -31.07 -5.81
CA ARG A 97 -5.60 -31.88 -6.00
C ARG A 97 -5.68 -32.55 -7.35
N PHE A 98 -4.66 -32.37 -8.17
CA PHE A 98 -4.68 -32.84 -9.56
C PHE A 98 -3.30 -33.30 -10.04
N LEU A 99 -3.32 -34.13 -11.08
CA LEU A 99 -2.16 -34.71 -11.77
C LEU A 99 -1.12 -35.35 -10.82
N ARG A 100 -1.59 -35.88 -9.68
CA ARG A 100 -0.80 -36.62 -8.68
C ARG A 100 0.46 -35.86 -8.22
N GLY A 101 0.27 -34.60 -7.83
CA GLY A 101 1.34 -33.81 -7.23
C GLY A 101 0.99 -32.35 -7.00
N PHE A 102 0.01 -31.81 -7.73
CA PHE A 102 -0.44 -30.43 -7.56
C PHE A 102 -1.53 -30.30 -6.51
N TYR A 103 -1.44 -29.22 -5.75
CA TYR A 103 -2.49 -28.71 -4.87
C TYR A 103 -2.74 -27.26 -5.23
N LEU A 104 -3.99 -26.90 -5.49
CA LEU A 104 -4.44 -25.54 -5.73
C LEU A 104 -5.52 -25.22 -4.71
N GLN A 105 -5.36 -24.09 -4.04
CA GLN A 105 -6.40 -23.46 -3.24
C GLN A 105 -6.62 -22.06 -3.82
N ALA A 106 -7.86 -21.72 -4.16
CA ALA A 106 -8.18 -20.40 -4.67
C ALA A 106 -9.48 -19.90 -4.06
N ASP A 107 -9.53 -18.62 -3.71
CA ASP A 107 -10.66 -17.96 -3.09
C ASP A 107 -10.95 -16.64 -3.80
N VAL A 108 -12.23 -16.37 -4.08
CA VAL A 108 -12.72 -15.06 -4.52
C VAL A 108 -13.55 -14.51 -3.38
N PHE A 109 -13.23 -13.29 -2.95
CA PHE A 109 -13.87 -12.68 -1.79
C PHE A 109 -14.34 -11.25 -2.05
N LYS A 110 -15.38 -10.87 -1.30
CA LYS A 110 -15.86 -9.50 -1.19
C LYS A 110 -16.17 -9.20 0.28
N ARG A 111 -15.63 -8.10 0.78
CA ARG A 111 -15.80 -7.61 2.15
C ARG A 111 -16.30 -6.18 2.08
N ILE A 112 -17.38 -5.88 2.77
CA ILE A 112 -17.89 -4.52 2.93
C ILE A 112 -17.88 -4.21 4.43
N ARG A 113 -17.14 -3.16 4.79
CA ARG A 113 -17.07 -2.66 6.15
C ARG A 113 -17.89 -1.38 6.24
N THR A 114 -18.80 -1.33 7.20
CA THR A 114 -19.73 -0.21 7.42
C THR A 114 -19.68 0.25 8.87
N GLY A 115 -19.92 1.53 9.11
CA GLY A 115 -19.93 2.08 10.46
C GLY A 115 -18.54 2.15 11.07
N ILE A 116 -17.49 2.38 10.26
CA ILE A 116 -16.14 2.62 10.75
C ILE A 116 -16.17 3.85 11.64
N PHE A 117 -15.64 3.71 12.85
CA PHE A 117 -15.61 4.79 13.83
C PHE A 117 -14.53 5.80 13.48
N MET A 118 -14.94 6.98 13.02
CA MET A 118 -14.04 8.03 12.57
C MET A 118 -14.58 9.42 12.93
N GLN A 119 -13.70 10.42 12.86
CA GLN A 119 -14.09 11.81 13.12
C GLN A 119 -14.91 12.35 11.94
N ARG A 120 -15.97 13.09 12.25
CA ARG A 120 -16.82 13.75 11.25
C ARG A 120 -16.00 14.78 10.47
N ASN A 121 -16.20 14.83 9.15
CA ASN A 121 -15.50 15.73 8.24
C ASN A 121 -16.46 16.62 7.42
N SER A 122 -17.77 16.37 7.48
CA SER A 122 -18.79 17.12 6.73
C SER A 122 -19.32 18.34 7.46
N LEU A 123 -18.94 18.53 8.73
CA LEU A 123 -19.51 19.57 9.58
C LEU A 123 -18.89 20.94 9.28
N PRO A 124 -19.70 21.97 8.97
CA PRO A 124 -19.17 23.30 8.68
C PRO A 124 -18.67 23.98 9.95
N ALA A 125 -17.60 24.78 9.81
CA ALA A 125 -17.02 25.53 10.92
C ALA A 125 -18.00 26.53 11.57
N THR A 126 -19.05 26.93 10.85
CA THR A 126 -20.12 27.81 11.37
C THR A 126 -20.94 27.19 12.50
N LEU A 127 -20.87 25.87 12.70
CA LEU A 127 -21.48 25.22 13.87
C LEU A 127 -20.77 25.57 15.18
N GLY A 128 -19.56 26.15 15.12
CA GLY A 128 -18.81 26.56 16.31
C GLY A 128 -18.33 25.40 17.18
N LEU A 129 -18.27 24.19 16.63
CA LEU A 129 -17.77 23.01 17.35
C LEU A 129 -16.25 23.13 17.52
N GLN A 130 -15.78 23.09 18.76
CA GLN A 130 -14.35 23.16 19.05
C GLN A 130 -13.58 21.94 18.51
N ASN A 131 -14.20 20.76 18.62
CA ASN A 131 -13.71 19.51 18.08
C ASN A 131 -14.84 18.83 17.31
N ASN A 132 -14.55 18.27 16.13
CA ASN A 132 -15.56 17.52 15.39
C ASN A 132 -15.94 16.23 16.16
N PRO A 133 -17.23 15.91 16.34
CA PRO A 133 -17.68 14.66 16.91
C PRO A 133 -17.15 13.46 16.13
N TRP A 134 -17.06 12.33 16.82
CA TRP A 134 -16.81 11.04 16.20
C TRP A 134 -18.12 10.34 15.88
N GLY A 135 -18.09 9.36 14.98
CA GLY A 135 -19.27 8.56 14.67
C GLY A 135 -18.94 7.34 13.83
N ASN A 136 -19.84 6.37 13.85
CA ASN A 136 -19.80 5.18 13.02
C ASN A 136 -20.33 5.52 11.61
N ILE A 137 -19.48 6.10 10.77
CA ILE A 137 -19.87 6.69 9.48
C ILE A 137 -19.11 6.11 8.29
N GLY A 138 -17.87 5.65 8.50
CA GLY A 138 -17.01 5.27 7.39
C GLY A 138 -17.45 3.96 6.75
N GLU A 139 -17.27 3.86 5.43
CA GLU A 139 -17.61 2.68 4.65
C GLU A 139 -16.53 2.34 3.61
N PHE A 140 -16.27 1.05 3.45
CA PHE A 140 -15.14 0.53 2.68
C PHE A 140 -15.45 -0.81 2.02
N GLU A 141 -15.08 -0.97 0.76
CA GLU A 141 -15.21 -2.25 0.03
C GLU A 141 -13.82 -2.82 -0.31
N ASN A 142 -13.56 -4.06 0.08
CA ASN A 142 -12.42 -4.85 -0.40
C ASN A 142 -12.93 -6.04 -1.20
N LYS A 143 -12.42 -6.23 -2.42
CA LYS A 143 -12.70 -7.45 -3.20
C LYS A 143 -11.44 -7.94 -3.88
N GLY A 144 -11.33 -9.24 -4.05
CA GLY A 144 -10.08 -9.81 -4.53
C GLY A 144 -10.13 -11.30 -4.78
N ILE A 145 -8.96 -11.78 -5.21
CA ILE A 145 -8.66 -13.19 -5.41
C ILE A 145 -7.43 -13.49 -4.55
N ASP A 146 -7.45 -14.64 -3.89
CA ASP A 146 -6.30 -15.22 -3.21
C ASP A 146 -6.10 -16.64 -3.75
N ALA A 147 -4.88 -17.01 -4.11
CA ALA A 147 -4.57 -18.34 -4.59
C ALA A 147 -3.21 -18.83 -4.11
N ASN A 148 -3.15 -20.10 -3.73
CA ASN A 148 -1.97 -20.90 -3.45
C ASN A 148 -1.92 -22.05 -4.45
N MET A 149 -0.75 -22.27 -5.04
CA MET A 149 -0.45 -23.48 -5.79
C MET A 149 0.84 -24.12 -5.29
N GLU A 150 0.79 -25.42 -5.03
CA GLU A 150 1.92 -26.22 -4.59
C GLU A 150 2.10 -27.44 -5.50
N TYR A 151 3.34 -27.86 -5.68
CA TYR A 151 3.69 -29.10 -6.35
C TYR A 151 4.78 -29.82 -5.56
N ASN A 152 4.49 -31.04 -5.10
CA ASN A 152 5.45 -31.85 -4.38
C ASN A 152 5.61 -33.20 -5.06
N LYS A 153 6.85 -33.53 -5.46
CA LYS A 153 7.15 -34.82 -6.09
C LYS A 153 8.51 -35.34 -5.69
N LYS A 154 8.58 -36.65 -5.47
CA LYS A 154 9.82 -37.39 -5.32
C LYS A 154 10.18 -38.06 -6.64
N ILE A 155 11.35 -37.73 -7.18
CA ILE A 155 11.88 -38.27 -8.44
C ILE A 155 13.18 -39.02 -8.12
N GLY A 156 13.04 -40.33 -7.85
CA GLY A 156 14.16 -41.14 -7.37
C GLY A 156 14.72 -40.65 -6.04
N LYS A 157 15.92 -40.07 -6.06
CA LYS A 157 16.60 -39.48 -4.87
C LYS A 157 16.38 -37.96 -4.74
N LEU A 158 15.75 -37.33 -5.72
CA LEU A 158 15.41 -35.91 -5.72
C LEU A 158 14.05 -35.71 -5.06
N ASN A 159 13.97 -34.81 -4.08
CA ASN A 159 12.72 -34.23 -3.60
C ASN A 159 12.57 -32.85 -4.24
N LEU A 160 11.46 -32.62 -4.94
CA LEU A 160 11.13 -31.36 -5.59
C LEU A 160 9.85 -30.81 -4.94
N GLY A 161 9.95 -29.60 -4.41
CA GLY A 161 8.83 -28.76 -4.02
C GLY A 161 8.82 -27.49 -4.86
N LEU A 162 7.66 -27.14 -5.42
CA LEU A 162 7.38 -25.83 -5.99
C LEU A 162 6.21 -25.23 -5.22
N LYS A 163 6.27 -23.93 -4.99
CA LYS A 163 5.17 -23.17 -4.38
C LYS A 163 5.00 -21.86 -5.12
N ALA A 164 3.76 -21.42 -5.27
CA ALA A 164 3.39 -20.12 -5.77
C ALA A 164 2.16 -19.62 -5.00
N ASN A 165 2.11 -18.33 -4.73
CA ASN A 165 0.95 -17.70 -4.14
C ASN A 165 0.72 -16.32 -4.78
N VAL A 166 -0.54 -15.91 -4.86
CA VAL A 166 -0.92 -14.61 -5.38
C VAL A 166 -2.16 -14.11 -4.65
N THR A 167 -2.11 -12.86 -4.23
CA THR A 167 -3.24 -12.13 -3.67
C THR A 167 -3.40 -10.85 -4.49
N TYR A 168 -4.58 -10.68 -5.08
CA TYR A 168 -4.95 -9.44 -5.75
C TYR A 168 -6.17 -8.84 -5.05
N VAL A 169 -6.02 -7.64 -4.46
CA VAL A 169 -7.09 -6.93 -3.76
C VAL A 169 -7.27 -5.57 -4.38
N ARG A 170 -8.52 -5.26 -4.75
CA ARG A 170 -8.93 -3.91 -5.08
C ARG A 170 -9.80 -3.38 -3.96
N ASN A 171 -9.38 -2.24 -3.44
CA ASN A 171 -10.12 -1.51 -2.44
C ASN A 171 -10.90 -0.33 -3.05
N THR A 172 -12.06 -0.01 -2.51
CA THR A 172 -12.83 1.20 -2.83
C THR A 172 -13.28 1.90 -1.54
N LEU A 173 -13.04 3.21 -1.45
CA LEU A 173 -13.62 4.06 -0.41
C LEU A 173 -15.08 4.35 -0.76
N LEU A 174 -16.03 3.95 0.10
CA LEU A 174 -17.45 4.18 -0.13
C LEU A 174 -17.93 5.45 0.57
N ASN A 175 -17.52 5.64 1.83
CA ASN A 175 -17.86 6.82 2.62
C ASN A 175 -16.76 7.18 3.62
N ASP A 176 -16.42 8.46 3.69
CA ASP A 176 -15.48 9.07 4.65
C ASP A 176 -16.05 10.34 5.30
N ASP A 177 -17.36 10.61 5.11
CA ASP A 177 -18.03 11.83 5.57
C ASP A 177 -17.39 13.13 5.06
N ALA A 178 -16.60 13.07 3.98
CA ALA A 178 -16.12 14.28 3.32
C ALA A 178 -17.27 14.94 2.54
N PRO A 179 -17.36 16.29 2.55
CA PRO A 179 -18.29 17.00 1.69
C PRO A 179 -17.95 16.73 0.22
N ASP A 180 -18.96 16.85 -0.65
CA ASP A 180 -18.73 16.76 -2.08
C ASP A 180 -17.87 17.93 -2.58
N TYR A 181 -16.92 17.60 -3.45
CA TYR A 181 -16.17 18.60 -4.19
C TYR A 181 -17.06 19.22 -5.27
N LYS A 182 -16.69 20.44 -5.69
CA LYS A 182 -17.35 21.15 -6.79
C LYS A 182 -17.47 20.26 -8.05
N TYR A 183 -16.41 19.51 -8.37
CA TYR A 183 -16.40 18.56 -9.48
C TYR A 183 -16.32 17.12 -8.98
N THR A 184 -17.18 16.26 -9.53
CA THR A 184 -17.34 14.86 -9.09
C THR A 184 -16.08 14.02 -9.26
N TYR A 185 -15.19 14.35 -10.19
CA TYR A 185 -13.93 13.63 -10.40
C TYR A 185 -12.93 13.84 -9.24
N GLN A 186 -13.07 14.91 -8.46
CA GLN A 186 -12.21 15.22 -7.31
C GLN A 186 -12.59 14.39 -6.08
N ASN A 187 -13.83 13.89 -6.03
CA ASN A 187 -14.31 13.07 -4.93
C ASN A 187 -13.43 11.83 -4.75
N ARG A 188 -13.01 11.61 -3.49
CA ARG A 188 -12.27 10.40 -3.09
C ARG A 188 -13.19 9.19 -2.99
N ARG A 189 -14.47 9.41 -2.68
CA ARG A 189 -15.51 8.37 -2.69
C ARG A 189 -15.63 7.75 -4.09
N GLY A 190 -15.74 6.43 -4.13
CA GLY A 190 -15.74 5.63 -5.37
C GLY A 190 -14.35 5.41 -5.97
N LYS A 191 -13.28 5.94 -5.39
CA LYS A 191 -11.88 5.68 -5.81
C LYS A 191 -11.21 4.69 -4.86
N ARG A 192 -10.01 4.24 -5.24
CA ARG A 192 -9.21 3.36 -4.37
C ARG A 192 -8.71 4.16 -3.18
N TYR A 193 -8.75 3.56 -1.98
CA TYR A 193 -8.26 4.23 -0.79
C TYR A 193 -6.79 4.59 -0.90
N GLN A 194 -6.45 5.80 -0.44
CA GLN A 194 -5.12 6.39 -0.57
C GLN A 194 -4.58 6.43 -2.01
N GLN A 195 -5.45 6.35 -3.03
CA GLN A 195 -5.04 6.64 -4.39
C GLN A 195 -4.53 8.08 -4.45
N PRO A 196 -3.33 8.31 -5.02
CA PRO A 196 -2.82 9.66 -5.20
C PRO A 196 -3.76 10.51 -6.04
N PHE A 197 -3.83 11.80 -5.69
CA PHE A 197 -4.45 12.82 -6.52
C PHE A 197 -3.43 13.89 -6.84
N GLY A 198 -3.57 14.47 -8.02
CA GLY A 198 -2.70 15.52 -8.49
C GLY A 198 -3.00 15.89 -9.93
N LEU A 199 -2.16 16.76 -10.45
CA LEU A 199 -2.29 17.28 -11.81
C LEU A 199 -1.78 16.26 -12.84
N ILE A 200 -2.32 16.33 -14.06
CA ILE A 200 -1.80 15.55 -15.19
C ILE A 200 -0.75 16.41 -15.90
N ALA A 201 0.51 15.98 -15.85
CA ALA A 201 1.59 16.60 -16.60
C ALA A 201 1.55 16.19 -18.08
N GLU A 202 1.68 17.17 -18.98
CA GLU A 202 1.69 16.99 -20.44
C GLU A 202 3.10 17.12 -21.04
N GLY A 203 4.09 17.44 -20.20
CA GLY A 203 5.46 17.72 -20.61
C GLY A 203 6.02 18.95 -19.92
N LEU A 204 7.05 19.53 -20.52
CA LEU A 204 7.63 20.80 -20.10
C LEU A 204 7.33 21.87 -21.15
N PHE A 205 7.07 23.10 -20.72
CA PHE A 205 6.90 24.23 -21.64
C PHE A 205 8.13 24.39 -22.54
N LYS A 206 7.92 24.53 -23.85
CA LYS A 206 8.97 24.59 -24.86
C LYS A 206 9.33 26.01 -25.31
N SER A 207 8.42 26.98 -25.12
CA SER A 207 8.61 28.37 -25.53
C SER A 207 7.74 29.33 -24.71
N GLU A 208 8.07 30.62 -24.74
CA GLU A 208 7.25 31.68 -24.13
C GLU A 208 5.90 31.81 -24.84
N ASP A 209 5.85 31.63 -26.17
CA ASP A 209 4.59 31.60 -26.93
C ASP A 209 3.66 30.52 -26.38
N GLU A 210 4.18 29.31 -26.15
CA GLU A 210 3.40 28.22 -25.57
C GLU A 210 2.86 28.57 -24.17
N ILE A 211 3.64 29.27 -23.34
CA ILE A 211 3.21 29.72 -22.02
C ILE A 211 2.05 30.71 -22.15
N THR A 212 2.12 31.65 -23.09
CA THR A 212 1.08 32.68 -23.26
C THR A 212 -0.20 32.16 -23.91
N THR A 213 -0.12 31.11 -24.74
CA THR A 213 -1.30 30.51 -25.39
C THR A 213 -1.92 29.33 -24.64
N SER A 214 -1.22 28.76 -23.65
CA SER A 214 -1.75 27.66 -22.83
C SER A 214 -2.68 28.18 -21.71
N PRO A 215 -3.55 27.32 -21.13
CA PRO A 215 -4.26 27.63 -19.90
C PRO A 215 -3.33 28.15 -18.79
N LYS A 216 -3.77 29.17 -18.07
CA LYS A 216 -2.92 29.89 -17.12
C LYS A 216 -2.73 29.08 -15.85
N GLN A 217 -1.50 28.65 -15.58
CA GLN A 217 -1.16 27.98 -14.30
C GLN A 217 -1.12 29.00 -13.16
N THR A 218 -1.96 28.82 -12.15
CA THR A 218 -2.20 29.81 -11.08
C THR A 218 -1.28 29.66 -9.88
N PHE A 219 -0.37 28.69 -9.89
CA PHE A 219 0.46 28.34 -8.73
C PHE A 219 1.67 29.27 -8.54
N GLY A 220 2.07 29.99 -9.58
CA GLY A 220 3.23 30.87 -9.58
C GLY A 220 3.69 31.18 -11.00
N PRO A 221 4.74 32.02 -11.15
CA PRO A 221 5.31 32.29 -12.46
C PRO A 221 5.91 31.01 -13.06
N VAL A 222 5.54 30.70 -14.29
CA VAL A 222 6.09 29.59 -15.07
C VAL A 222 7.11 30.11 -16.08
N ARG A 223 8.08 29.27 -16.45
CA ARG A 223 9.11 29.55 -17.46
C ARG A 223 9.28 28.35 -18.37
N VAL A 224 9.96 28.54 -19.50
CA VAL A 224 10.38 27.43 -20.37
C VAL A 224 11.14 26.38 -19.54
N GLY A 225 10.79 25.11 -19.72
CA GLY A 225 11.31 23.99 -18.94
C GLY A 225 10.57 23.69 -17.63
N ASP A 226 9.60 24.49 -17.21
CA ASP A 226 8.68 24.16 -16.11
C ASP A 226 7.58 23.21 -16.59
N ILE A 227 6.98 22.46 -15.66
CA ILE A 227 5.97 21.44 -15.98
C ILE A 227 4.68 22.11 -16.46
N LYS A 228 4.20 21.63 -17.61
CA LYS A 228 2.89 21.97 -18.19
C LYS A 228 1.84 20.96 -17.74
N TYR A 229 0.70 21.45 -17.29
CA TYR A 229 -0.41 20.65 -16.79
C TYR A 229 -1.64 20.77 -17.66
N LYS A 230 -2.43 19.70 -17.69
CA LYS A 230 -3.71 19.64 -18.40
C LYS A 230 -4.81 20.39 -17.64
N ASP A 231 -5.55 21.23 -18.35
CA ASP A 231 -6.82 21.80 -17.89
C ASP A 231 -7.89 20.70 -17.97
N VAL A 232 -8.38 20.27 -16.82
CA VAL A 232 -9.33 19.15 -16.70
C VAL A 232 -10.76 19.66 -16.81
N ASN A 233 -11.03 20.87 -16.34
CA ASN A 233 -12.38 21.41 -16.22
C ASN A 233 -12.77 22.31 -17.43
N GLY A 234 -11.79 22.74 -18.23
CA GLY A 234 -11.95 23.53 -19.45
C GLY A 234 -12.18 25.02 -19.23
N ASP A 235 -11.83 25.58 -18.07
CA ASP A 235 -12.05 26.99 -17.73
C ASP A 235 -10.88 27.93 -18.11
N GLY A 236 -9.80 27.37 -18.66
CA GLY A 236 -8.62 28.12 -19.10
C GLY A 236 -7.65 28.47 -17.97
N LEU A 237 -7.89 27.99 -16.75
CA LEU A 237 -6.98 28.10 -15.61
C LEU A 237 -6.50 26.70 -15.22
N ILE A 238 -5.26 26.60 -14.71
CA ILE A 238 -4.83 25.41 -13.98
C ILE A 238 -4.75 25.77 -12.50
N ASP A 239 -5.58 25.13 -11.69
CA ASP A 239 -5.63 25.32 -10.25
C ASP A 239 -5.93 24.03 -9.48
N SER A 240 -6.41 24.14 -8.23
CA SER A 240 -6.74 22.96 -7.42
C SER A 240 -7.95 22.18 -7.92
N TYR A 241 -8.77 22.76 -8.80
CA TYR A 241 -9.88 22.08 -9.45
C TYR A 241 -9.40 21.05 -10.47
N ASP A 242 -8.19 21.17 -11.01
CA ASP A 242 -7.65 20.23 -12.00
C ASP A 242 -7.00 18.97 -11.40
N GLU A 243 -7.03 18.83 -10.08
CA GLU A 243 -6.49 17.64 -9.41
C GLU A 243 -7.44 16.43 -9.58
N VAL A 244 -6.92 15.38 -10.22
CA VAL A 244 -7.65 14.13 -10.47
C VAL A 244 -6.95 12.93 -9.84
N ALA A 245 -7.67 11.80 -9.76
CA ALA A 245 -7.09 10.55 -9.30
C ALA A 245 -6.03 10.08 -10.31
N ILE A 246 -4.80 9.86 -9.84
CA ILE A 246 -3.66 9.43 -10.65
C ILE A 246 -2.99 8.22 -10.01
N GLY A 247 -2.31 7.43 -10.83
CA GLY A 247 -1.54 6.28 -10.35
C GLY A 247 -2.34 5.23 -9.61
N ASN A 248 -1.61 4.43 -8.84
CA ASN A 248 -2.10 3.41 -7.91
C ASN A 248 -1.84 3.85 -6.45
N PRO A 249 -2.62 3.33 -5.48
CA PRO A 249 -2.30 3.47 -4.06
C PRO A 249 -0.86 3.02 -3.73
N PRO A 250 -0.24 3.57 -2.66
CA PRO A 250 1.06 3.12 -2.19
C PRO A 250 1.02 1.71 -1.58
N THR A 251 -0.15 1.29 -1.10
CA THR A 251 -0.39 -0.09 -0.64
C THR A 251 -0.50 -1.04 -1.84
N PRO A 252 0.28 -2.13 -1.91
CA PRO A 252 0.22 -3.09 -3.01
C PRO A 252 -1.18 -3.69 -3.17
N GLN A 253 -1.71 -3.61 -4.39
CA GLN A 253 -2.94 -4.34 -4.75
C GLN A 253 -2.63 -5.76 -5.24
N LEU A 254 -1.41 -6.00 -5.75
CA LEU A 254 -0.93 -7.32 -6.13
C LEU A 254 0.24 -7.70 -5.23
N VAL A 255 0.13 -8.81 -4.52
CA VAL A 255 1.23 -9.44 -3.79
C VAL A 255 1.34 -10.86 -4.27
N TYR A 256 2.55 -11.28 -4.64
CA TYR A 256 2.77 -12.61 -5.17
C TYR A 256 4.10 -13.17 -4.69
N GLY A 257 4.21 -14.49 -4.70
CA GLY A 257 5.44 -15.17 -4.35
C GLY A 257 5.53 -16.49 -5.07
N PHE A 258 6.76 -16.94 -5.29
CA PHE A 258 7.01 -18.26 -5.82
C PHE A 258 8.36 -18.75 -5.35
N GLY A 259 8.53 -20.06 -5.29
CA GLY A 259 9.76 -20.63 -4.82
C GLY A 259 9.89 -22.11 -5.10
N THR A 260 11.09 -22.60 -4.84
CA THR A 260 11.41 -24.01 -4.97
C THR A 260 12.16 -24.50 -3.74
N THR A 261 11.94 -25.76 -3.41
CA THR A 261 12.75 -26.53 -2.48
C THR A 261 13.23 -27.77 -3.21
N LEU A 262 14.54 -27.96 -3.29
CA LEU A 262 15.19 -29.11 -3.89
C LEU A 262 15.96 -29.84 -2.81
N GLY A 263 15.83 -31.16 -2.74
CA GLY A 263 16.61 -32.01 -1.84
C GLY A 263 17.23 -33.18 -2.59
N PHE A 264 18.55 -33.35 -2.51
CA PHE A 264 19.26 -34.44 -3.18
C PHE A 264 20.44 -34.94 -2.34
N LYS A 265 20.37 -36.21 -1.89
CA LYS A 265 21.46 -36.92 -1.18
C LYS A 265 22.10 -36.12 -0.02
N GLY A 266 21.29 -35.43 0.77
CA GLY A 266 21.75 -34.63 1.92
C GLY A 266 21.98 -33.16 1.59
N PHE A 267 22.13 -32.78 0.32
CA PHE A 267 22.05 -31.39 -0.10
C PHE A 267 20.60 -30.93 -0.15
N ASP A 268 20.35 -29.71 0.27
CA ASP A 268 19.08 -29.04 0.13
C ASP A 268 19.27 -27.59 -0.32
N ILE A 269 18.38 -27.12 -1.19
CA ILE A 269 18.34 -25.74 -1.67
C ILE A 269 16.90 -25.27 -1.53
N SER A 270 16.69 -24.13 -0.91
CA SER A 270 15.41 -23.43 -0.94
C SER A 270 15.60 -22.02 -1.45
N ALA A 271 14.72 -21.58 -2.34
CA ALA A 271 14.71 -20.21 -2.85
C ALA A 271 13.27 -19.72 -2.88
N PHE A 272 13.06 -18.49 -2.41
CA PHE A 272 11.76 -17.85 -2.41
C PHE A 272 11.85 -16.42 -2.92
N PHE A 273 11.03 -16.14 -3.92
CA PHE A 273 10.82 -14.84 -4.51
C PHE A 273 9.50 -14.27 -4.01
N GLN A 274 9.51 -12.99 -3.68
CA GLN A 274 8.34 -12.22 -3.28
C GLN A 274 8.27 -10.97 -4.15
N GLY A 275 7.11 -10.69 -4.71
CA GLY A 275 6.84 -9.47 -5.46
C GLY A 275 5.64 -8.72 -4.92
N ALA A 276 5.67 -7.41 -5.16
CA ALA A 276 4.56 -6.50 -4.92
C ALA A 276 4.36 -5.66 -6.17
N GLY A 277 3.11 -5.38 -6.52
CA GLY A 277 2.78 -4.67 -7.75
C GLY A 277 1.45 -3.94 -7.68
N THR A 278 1.16 -3.21 -8.77
CA THR A 278 -0.02 -2.35 -8.87
C THR A 278 -0.03 -1.33 -7.71
N MET A 279 1.12 -0.71 -7.50
CA MET A 279 1.35 0.33 -6.50
C MET A 279 2.20 1.46 -7.09
N SER A 280 2.06 2.65 -6.54
CA SER A 280 2.90 3.78 -6.90
C SER A 280 3.05 4.73 -5.73
N PHE A 281 4.13 5.51 -5.74
CA PHE A 281 4.32 6.61 -4.81
C PHE A 281 4.72 7.88 -5.56
N MET A 282 4.48 9.01 -4.90
CA MET A 282 4.91 10.32 -5.37
C MET A 282 6.33 10.57 -4.92
N LEU A 283 7.22 10.86 -5.86
CA LEU A 283 8.53 11.40 -5.54
C LEU A 283 8.41 12.81 -4.96
N GLY A 284 9.25 13.13 -3.98
CA GLY A 284 9.38 14.52 -3.52
C GLY A 284 10.00 14.68 -2.15
N GLY A 285 9.81 15.88 -1.61
CA GLY A 285 10.39 16.31 -0.34
C GLY A 285 11.84 16.75 -0.47
N VAL A 286 12.36 17.30 0.63
CA VAL A 286 13.68 17.97 0.69
C VAL A 286 14.88 17.06 0.38
N GLY A 287 14.71 15.74 0.45
CA GLY A 287 15.75 14.78 0.11
C GLY A 287 15.84 14.46 -1.39
N PHE A 288 14.75 14.69 -2.13
CA PHE A 288 14.67 14.40 -3.56
C PHE A 288 14.67 15.68 -4.41
N TYR A 289 13.93 16.72 -4.01
CA TYR A 289 13.86 17.98 -4.73
C TYR A 289 15.13 18.82 -4.52
N PRO A 290 15.91 19.09 -5.59
CA PRO A 290 17.12 19.89 -5.47
C PRO A 290 16.82 21.31 -4.99
N PHE A 291 17.59 21.79 -4.02
CA PHE A 291 17.57 23.18 -3.55
C PHE A 291 16.21 23.71 -3.08
N SER A 292 15.24 22.85 -2.74
CA SER A 292 13.88 23.29 -2.39
C SER A 292 13.84 24.24 -1.19
N GLU A 293 14.84 24.18 -0.31
CA GLU A 293 14.98 25.02 0.90
C GLU A 293 15.98 26.18 0.73
N GLY A 294 16.22 26.64 -0.51
CA GLY A 294 16.96 27.90 -0.76
C GLY A 294 18.39 27.93 -0.20
N GLY A 295 19.08 26.78 -0.18
CA GLY A 295 20.48 26.66 0.26
C GLY A 295 20.68 26.25 1.73
N LEU A 296 19.60 26.15 2.53
CA LEU A 296 19.67 25.68 3.93
C LEU A 296 20.10 24.21 4.07
N ARG A 297 20.09 23.45 2.97
CA ARG A 297 20.57 22.07 2.87
C ARG A 297 21.44 21.92 1.63
N GLY A 298 22.56 21.21 1.78
CA GLY A 298 23.61 21.15 0.75
C GLY A 298 23.67 19.89 -0.09
N ASN A 299 23.09 18.76 0.33
CA ASN A 299 23.18 17.51 -0.42
C ASN A 299 22.04 17.38 -1.42
N VAL A 300 22.35 16.99 -2.66
CA VAL A 300 21.41 16.85 -3.77
C VAL A 300 21.55 15.46 -4.36
N HIS A 301 20.42 14.82 -4.68
CA HIS A 301 20.44 13.48 -5.27
C HIS A 301 21.04 13.51 -6.69
N VAL A 302 21.82 12.48 -7.05
CA VAL A 302 22.54 12.40 -8.34
C VAL A 302 21.63 12.50 -9.56
N SER A 303 20.35 12.12 -9.42
CA SER A 303 19.35 12.25 -10.48
C SER A 303 19.11 13.69 -10.93
N ALA A 304 19.51 14.70 -10.15
CA ALA A 304 19.47 16.12 -10.54
C ALA A 304 20.38 16.44 -11.75
N LEU A 305 21.32 15.54 -12.08
CA LEU A 305 22.10 15.62 -13.32
C LEU A 305 21.23 15.39 -14.55
N ASN A 306 20.17 14.56 -14.44
CA ASN A 306 19.18 14.36 -15.49
C ASN A 306 18.07 15.42 -15.37
N ARG A 307 18.36 16.62 -15.87
CA ARG A 307 17.48 17.79 -15.81
C ARG A 307 17.33 18.47 -17.16
N TRP A 308 16.24 19.21 -17.30
CA TRP A 308 16.08 20.16 -18.40
C TRP A 308 17.08 21.32 -18.30
N THR A 309 17.65 21.72 -19.43
CA THR A 309 18.46 22.93 -19.57
C THR A 309 18.17 23.61 -20.91
N PRO A 310 18.41 24.92 -21.06
CA PRO A 310 18.29 25.59 -22.36
C PRO A 310 19.17 24.95 -23.45
N GLU A 311 20.36 24.49 -23.09
CA GLU A 311 21.32 23.86 -24.02
C GLU A 311 20.94 22.41 -24.38
N ASN A 312 20.18 21.74 -23.50
CA ASN A 312 19.62 20.41 -23.73
C ASN A 312 18.14 20.38 -23.33
N PRO A 313 17.22 20.87 -24.19
CA PRO A 313 15.81 21.04 -23.87
C PRO A 313 15.00 19.74 -24.00
N SER A 314 15.58 18.61 -23.56
CA SER A 314 14.93 17.29 -23.60
C SER A 314 13.66 17.28 -22.76
N GLN A 315 12.61 16.64 -23.28
CA GLN A 315 11.37 16.36 -22.56
C GLN A 315 11.48 15.07 -21.73
N ASP A 316 12.45 14.21 -22.05
CA ASP A 316 12.74 12.97 -21.35
C ASP A 316 13.85 13.21 -20.33
N VAL A 317 13.46 13.84 -19.22
CA VAL A 317 14.34 14.18 -18.09
C VAL A 317 13.62 13.92 -16.77
N VAL A 318 14.39 13.63 -15.72
CA VAL A 318 13.81 13.39 -14.38
C VAL A 318 13.32 14.69 -13.78
N PHE A 319 14.16 15.73 -13.85
CA PHE A 319 13.83 17.03 -13.31
C PHE A 319 13.48 18.03 -14.42
N PRO A 320 12.38 18.80 -14.25
CA PRO A 320 12.17 20.02 -15.01
C PRO A 320 13.30 21.02 -14.71
N ARG A 321 13.23 22.20 -15.30
CA ARG A 321 14.17 23.28 -15.02
C ARG A 321 14.36 23.43 -13.50
N LEU A 322 15.61 23.35 -13.06
CA LEU A 322 15.93 23.54 -11.65
C LEU A 322 15.75 25.01 -11.25
N SER A 323 15.36 25.20 -9.99
CA SER A 323 15.23 26.50 -9.35
C SER A 323 15.94 26.50 -8.01
N PHE A 324 16.33 27.68 -7.55
CA PHE A 324 16.79 27.87 -6.20
C PHE A 324 15.60 28.21 -5.31
N GLY A 325 15.35 27.40 -4.28
CA GLY A 325 14.14 27.48 -3.45
C GLY A 325 12.93 26.75 -4.03
N THR A 326 11.81 26.85 -3.31
CA THR A 326 10.54 26.23 -3.67
C THR A 326 10.01 26.72 -5.01
N ASN A 327 9.79 25.78 -5.95
CA ASN A 327 9.02 26.04 -7.16
C ASN A 327 7.58 25.60 -6.95
N SER A 328 6.69 26.56 -6.77
CA SER A 328 5.26 26.32 -6.50
C SER A 328 4.53 25.65 -7.65
N ASN A 329 5.08 25.69 -8.86
CA ASN A 329 4.55 24.99 -10.02
C ASN A 329 5.11 23.57 -10.12
N ASN A 330 6.43 23.43 -10.22
CA ASN A 330 7.06 22.14 -10.50
C ASN A 330 6.97 21.17 -9.33
N PHE A 331 6.81 21.63 -8.08
CA PHE A 331 6.74 20.73 -6.92
C PHE A 331 5.32 20.28 -6.56
N ARG A 332 4.32 20.58 -7.42
CA ARG A 332 2.95 20.07 -7.28
C ARG A 332 2.90 18.56 -7.46
N SER A 333 2.09 17.90 -6.64
CA SER A 333 1.71 16.50 -6.84
C SER A 333 1.14 16.32 -8.24
N SER A 334 1.79 15.51 -9.07
CA SER A 334 1.39 15.33 -10.46
C SER A 334 1.89 14.00 -11.02
N SER A 335 1.36 13.60 -12.17
CA SER A 335 1.83 12.41 -12.89
C SER A 335 3.32 12.46 -13.23
N TRP A 336 3.94 13.65 -13.27
CA TRP A 336 5.39 13.81 -13.47
C TRP A 336 6.22 13.17 -12.36
N TRP A 337 5.76 13.27 -11.11
CA TRP A 337 6.47 12.76 -9.93
C TRP A 337 6.05 11.37 -9.50
N LEU A 338 4.96 10.86 -10.08
CA LEU A 338 4.47 9.54 -9.79
C LEU A 338 5.43 8.48 -10.36
N ARG A 339 5.78 7.47 -9.56
CA ARG A 339 6.57 6.33 -10.02
C ARG A 339 5.88 5.02 -9.71
N ASP A 340 5.94 4.09 -10.67
CA ASP A 340 5.59 2.70 -10.41
C ASP A 340 6.56 2.12 -9.38
N ALA A 341 5.99 1.48 -8.37
CA ALA A 341 6.73 0.90 -7.25
C ALA A 341 6.68 -0.64 -7.28
N THR A 342 6.34 -1.21 -8.44
CA THR A 342 6.33 -2.66 -8.65
C THR A 342 7.75 -3.23 -8.56
N TYR A 343 7.90 -4.35 -7.86
CA TYR A 343 9.17 -5.04 -7.71
C TYR A 343 9.01 -6.55 -7.52
N LEU A 344 10.10 -7.26 -7.76
CA LEU A 344 10.31 -8.66 -7.41
C LEU A 344 11.61 -8.77 -6.60
N ARG A 345 11.63 -9.57 -5.54
CA ARG A 345 12.78 -9.74 -4.66
C ARG A 345 13.07 -11.21 -4.42
N LEU A 346 14.34 -11.60 -4.51
CA LEU A 346 14.82 -12.86 -3.93
C LEU A 346 14.85 -12.69 -2.41
N LYS A 347 13.73 -13.03 -1.78
CA LYS A 347 13.47 -12.76 -0.36
C LYS A 347 14.33 -13.64 0.51
N THR A 348 14.37 -14.94 0.21
CA THR A 348 15.21 -15.91 0.92
C THR A 348 15.87 -16.87 -0.07
N VAL A 349 17.12 -17.22 0.20
CA VAL A 349 17.78 -18.38 -0.39
C VAL A 349 18.54 -19.10 0.70
N GLU A 350 18.46 -20.42 0.74
CA GLU A 350 19.20 -21.24 1.69
C GLU A 350 19.77 -22.45 0.96
N ILE A 351 21.05 -22.74 1.22
CA ILE A 351 21.73 -23.92 0.74
C ILE A 351 22.25 -24.66 1.96
N GLY A 352 21.87 -25.93 2.10
CA GLY A 352 22.23 -26.78 3.22
C GLY A 352 22.86 -28.09 2.80
N TYR A 353 23.66 -28.65 3.70
CA TYR A 353 24.13 -30.02 3.63
C TYR A 353 23.94 -30.73 4.98
N THR A 354 23.14 -31.77 4.98
CA THR A 354 22.92 -32.65 6.12
C THR A 354 23.85 -33.85 6.04
N ILE A 355 24.70 -34.02 7.06
CA ILE A 355 25.65 -35.11 7.15
C ILE A 355 24.91 -36.46 7.22
N PRO A 356 25.31 -37.48 6.44
CA PRO A 356 24.67 -38.78 6.47
C PRO A 356 24.69 -39.43 7.86
N LYS A 357 23.58 -40.06 8.25
CA LYS A 357 23.41 -40.70 9.57
C LYS A 357 24.53 -41.67 9.94
N LYS A 358 25.12 -42.38 8.97
CA LYS A 358 26.24 -43.31 9.21
C LYS A 358 27.46 -42.63 9.84
N LEU A 359 27.67 -41.34 9.56
CA LEU A 359 28.77 -40.55 10.12
C LEU A 359 28.36 -39.90 11.45
N THR A 360 27.14 -39.37 11.55
CA THR A 360 26.68 -38.67 12.76
C THR A 360 26.42 -39.63 13.93
N GLN A 361 26.04 -40.88 13.66
CA GLN A 361 25.86 -41.92 14.68
C GLN A 361 27.15 -42.21 15.46
N LYS A 362 28.33 -42.12 14.82
CA LYS A 362 29.63 -42.27 15.52
C LYS A 362 29.87 -41.14 16.53
N LEU A 363 29.29 -39.98 16.27
CA LEU A 363 29.41 -38.79 17.11
C LEU A 363 28.29 -38.67 18.16
N LYS A 364 27.36 -39.65 18.23
CA LYS A 364 26.15 -39.60 19.06
C LYS A 364 25.30 -38.35 18.80
N VAL A 365 25.16 -37.98 17.52
CA VAL A 365 24.35 -36.85 17.06
C VAL A 365 23.26 -37.35 16.12
N ASN A 366 21.99 -37.04 16.42
CA ASN A 366 20.84 -37.39 15.60
C ASN A 366 20.83 -36.70 14.22
N THR A 367 21.09 -35.40 14.15
CA THR A 367 21.18 -34.63 12.90
C THR A 367 22.23 -33.55 12.99
N LEU A 368 23.12 -33.48 11.99
CA LEU A 368 24.11 -32.42 11.83
C LEU A 368 23.94 -31.80 10.43
N ARG A 369 23.58 -30.53 10.36
CA ARG A 369 23.38 -29.80 9.10
C ARG A 369 24.15 -28.48 9.11
N PHE A 370 24.93 -28.24 8.06
CA PHE A 370 25.54 -26.93 7.79
C PHE A 370 24.71 -26.21 6.74
N TYR A 371 24.54 -24.90 6.87
CA TYR A 371 23.78 -24.12 5.91
C TYR A 371 24.30 -22.69 5.75
N VAL A 372 24.05 -22.12 4.58
CA VAL A 372 24.22 -20.71 4.29
C VAL A 372 22.87 -20.16 3.85
N ALA A 373 22.38 -19.14 4.56
CA ALA A 373 21.10 -18.49 4.29
C ALA A 373 21.32 -17.02 3.93
N GLY A 374 20.73 -16.59 2.81
CA GLY A 374 20.71 -15.21 2.35
C GLY A 374 19.31 -14.61 2.42
N LEU A 375 19.21 -13.35 2.85
CA LEU A 375 17.98 -12.58 2.89
C LEU A 375 18.09 -11.32 2.03
N ASN A 376 17.04 -11.03 1.25
CA ASN A 376 16.91 -9.84 0.39
C ASN A 376 18.09 -9.62 -0.58
N LEU A 377 18.67 -10.69 -1.12
CA LEU A 377 19.94 -10.60 -1.87
C LEU A 377 19.83 -9.79 -3.18
N LEU A 378 18.71 -9.91 -3.88
CA LEU A 378 18.45 -9.31 -5.19
C LEU A 378 17.04 -8.73 -5.24
N THR A 379 16.90 -7.53 -5.82
CA THR A 379 15.61 -6.89 -6.09
C THR A 379 15.62 -6.40 -7.54
N TRP A 380 14.56 -6.72 -8.27
CA TRP A 380 14.27 -6.24 -9.62
C TRP A 380 13.11 -5.25 -9.52
N SER A 381 13.30 -4.04 -10.03
CA SER A 381 12.27 -3.01 -10.11
C SER A 381 12.57 -2.08 -11.29
N GLY A 382 11.54 -1.48 -11.87
CA GLY A 382 11.72 -0.35 -12.79
C GLY A 382 12.11 0.95 -12.08
N PHE A 383 12.06 0.95 -10.74
CA PHE A 383 12.49 2.04 -9.88
C PHE A 383 13.92 1.78 -9.37
N ASP A 384 14.83 2.73 -9.63
CA ASP A 384 16.28 2.55 -9.40
C ASP A 384 16.92 3.59 -8.47
N TYR A 385 16.17 4.59 -7.97
CA TYR A 385 16.75 5.62 -7.09
C TYR A 385 17.03 5.11 -5.66
N TRP A 386 16.18 4.22 -5.13
CA TRP A 386 16.35 3.57 -3.82
C TRP A 386 15.46 2.31 -3.74
N ASP A 387 15.40 1.66 -2.58
CA ASP A 387 14.56 0.47 -2.38
C ASP A 387 13.05 0.83 -2.49
N PRO A 388 12.30 0.25 -3.45
CA PRO A 388 10.88 0.56 -3.65
C PRO A 388 9.99 0.18 -2.46
N GLU A 389 10.44 -0.71 -1.56
CA GLU A 389 9.71 -1.11 -0.35
C GLU A 389 9.71 0.01 0.72
N LEU A 390 10.52 1.06 0.59
CA LEU A 390 10.48 2.21 1.50
C LEU A 390 9.16 3.00 1.40
N GLY A 391 8.49 2.97 0.24
CA GLY A 391 7.13 3.47 0.03
C GLY A 391 6.86 4.97 0.25
N ASN A 392 7.79 5.73 0.84
CA ASN A 392 7.56 7.10 1.28
C ASN A 392 7.84 8.17 0.21
N GLY A 393 8.41 7.79 -0.93
CA GLY A 393 8.74 8.70 -2.05
C GLY A 393 9.82 9.75 -1.76
N ARG A 394 10.43 9.72 -0.56
CA ARG A 394 11.39 10.73 -0.09
C ARG A 394 12.84 10.26 -0.06
N GLY A 395 13.08 8.94 -0.11
CA GLY A 395 14.43 8.37 -0.08
C GLY A 395 15.24 8.66 1.20
N ALA A 396 14.60 9.18 2.25
CA ALA A 396 15.26 9.66 3.47
C ALA A 396 15.39 8.59 4.58
N VAL A 397 15.23 7.31 4.24
CA VAL A 397 15.26 6.18 5.18
C VAL A 397 16.20 5.11 4.60
N TYR A 398 16.94 4.42 5.47
CA TYR A 398 17.84 3.35 5.03
C TYR A 398 17.06 2.19 4.38
N PRO A 399 17.56 1.64 3.26
CA PRO A 399 16.93 0.51 2.59
C PRO A 399 17.06 -0.77 3.41
N ILE A 400 16.31 -1.79 2.99
CA ILE A 400 16.37 -3.10 3.62
C ILE A 400 17.76 -3.71 3.39
N GLN A 401 18.35 -4.24 4.46
CA GLN A 401 19.70 -4.81 4.42
C GLN A 401 19.71 -6.20 3.80
N LYS A 402 20.82 -6.49 3.10
CA LYS A 402 21.18 -7.84 2.66
C LYS A 402 21.86 -8.55 3.82
N ASN A 403 21.34 -9.71 4.19
CA ASN A 403 21.95 -10.54 5.24
C ASN A 403 22.42 -11.85 4.65
N ILE A 404 23.62 -12.29 5.05
CA ILE A 404 24.18 -13.60 4.72
C ILE A 404 24.60 -14.24 6.04
N ASN A 405 23.96 -15.36 6.38
CA ASN A 405 24.17 -16.09 7.61
C ASN A 405 24.76 -17.45 7.30
N VAL A 406 25.79 -17.84 8.03
CA VAL A 406 26.34 -19.21 8.02
C VAL A 406 25.99 -19.85 9.35
N GLY A 407 25.39 -21.05 9.31
CA GLY A 407 24.89 -21.69 10.51
C GLY A 407 25.10 -23.21 10.51
N VAL A 408 25.05 -23.76 11.72
CA VAL A 408 25.03 -25.20 11.96
C VAL A 408 23.80 -25.53 12.80
N ASN A 409 23.08 -26.57 12.41
CA ASN A 409 21.97 -27.13 13.19
C ASN A 409 22.40 -28.51 13.70
N ILE A 410 22.41 -28.66 15.02
CA ILE A 410 22.80 -29.87 15.73
C ILE A 410 21.60 -30.32 16.56
N ASN A 411 21.12 -31.52 16.27
CA ASN A 411 20.13 -32.21 17.08
C ASN A 411 20.79 -33.43 17.71
N LEU A 412 20.83 -33.47 19.05
CA LEU A 412 21.50 -34.51 19.84
C LEU A 412 20.72 -35.82 19.78
#